data_AF-A0A319C754-F1
#
_entry.id   AF-A0A319C754-F1
#
_cell.length_a   1.000
_cell.length_b   1.000
_cell.length_c   1.000
_cell.angle_alpha   90.00
_cell.angle_beta   90.00
_cell.angle_gamma   90.00
#
_symmetry.space_group_name_H-M   'P 1'
#
loop_
_entity.id
_entity.type
_entity.pdbx_description
1 polymer ?
#
loop_
_entity_poly.entity_id
_entity_poly.type
_entity_poly.pdbx_seq_one_letter_code
_entity_poly.pdbx_strand_id
1 'polypeptide(L)'
;MDPPAQTPATQRALFLPEILTEIIAWIHADTLNTWPTTRAPLPPESTPTLSADDCDDPPKETSIDVDDDQASIADTTWDEDADEHESTYHYTRAGALYRCALVSRHWSATTLPVLWRDDLECSHSSNDLLDRLARIADPARRQMYAAMVTRARLVTAAEPVTQYYGAALREVEFPRLESVTLVCPGAGGGELSCVPPVRGGQVRVLEIDPRFESWPDTYCVRHAEWKALFEEIPTRFPNVETVAFLDRARVFPGALERFAERLSALKRLDRRLVIENEDIYSPG
;
A
#
# COMPACT_ATOMS: atom_id res chain seq x y z
N MET A 1 -9.21 32.15 47.60
CA MET A 1 -8.18 31.63 46.69
C MET A 1 -8.82 30.49 45.94
N ASP A 2 -9.17 30.70 44.68
CA ASP A 2 -9.65 29.62 43.83
C ASP A 2 -8.47 28.70 43.48
N PRO A 3 -8.65 27.37 43.48
CA PRO A 3 -7.59 26.46 43.09
C PRO A 3 -7.21 26.72 41.62
N PRO A 4 -5.92 26.62 41.25
CA PRO A 4 -5.49 26.81 39.88
C PRO A 4 -6.21 25.80 38.98
N ALA A 5 -6.81 26.30 37.90
CA ALA A 5 -7.48 25.49 36.91
C ALA A 5 -6.53 24.38 36.43
N GLN A 6 -6.95 23.12 36.58
CA GLN A 6 -6.12 21.98 36.17
C GLN A 6 -5.88 22.06 34.66
N THR A 7 -4.63 22.29 34.26
CA THR A 7 -4.22 22.20 32.86
C THR A 7 -4.56 20.81 32.34
N PRO A 8 -5.25 20.68 31.19
CA PRO A 8 -5.58 19.39 30.59
C PRO A 8 -4.34 18.52 30.43
N ALA A 9 -4.48 17.20 30.56
CA ALA A 9 -3.37 16.24 30.41
C ALA A 9 -2.62 16.43 29.09
N THR A 10 -3.33 16.74 28.01
CA THR A 10 -2.76 17.13 26.71
C THR A 10 -1.80 18.31 26.81
N GLN A 11 -2.16 19.35 27.56
CA GLN A 11 -1.35 20.55 27.68
C GLN A 11 -0.07 20.24 28.46
N ARG A 12 -0.17 19.42 29.51
CA ARG A 12 1.00 18.91 30.26
C ARG A 12 1.91 18.04 29.41
N ALA A 13 1.36 17.16 28.56
CA ALA A 13 2.13 16.34 27.64
C ALA A 13 2.87 17.19 26.59
N LEU A 14 2.24 18.25 26.07
CA LEU A 14 2.89 19.21 25.18
C LEU A 14 3.94 20.10 25.85
N PHE A 15 4.06 20.08 27.18
CA PHE A 15 5.16 20.72 27.90
C PHE A 15 6.35 19.77 28.14
N LEU A 16 6.23 18.48 27.80
CA LEU A 16 7.35 17.54 27.87
C LEU A 16 8.27 17.76 26.67
N PRO A 17 9.54 18.17 26.89
CA PRO A 17 10.49 18.44 25.82
C PRO A 17 10.71 17.24 24.88
N GLU A 18 10.61 16.02 25.40
CA GLU A 18 10.77 14.78 24.65
C GLU A 18 9.65 14.61 23.63
N ILE A 19 8.41 14.88 24.06
CA ILE A 19 7.22 14.81 23.18
C ILE A 19 7.32 15.90 22.10
N LEU A 20 7.69 17.13 22.48
CA LEU A 20 7.87 18.22 21.51
C LEU A 20 9.00 17.95 20.53
N THR A 21 10.13 17.44 21.01
CA THR A 21 11.30 17.13 20.17
C THR A 21 10.96 16.05 19.16
N GLU A 22 10.28 14.98 19.61
CA GLU A 22 9.80 13.92 18.74
C GLU A 22 8.85 14.49 17.68
N ILE A 23 7.85 15.27 18.09
CA ILE A 23 6.92 15.90 17.14
C ILE A 23 7.64 16.80 16.13
N ILE A 24 8.58 17.63 16.57
CA ILE A 24 9.35 18.54 15.69
C ILE A 24 10.23 17.75 14.73
N ALA A 25 10.90 16.71 15.20
CA ALA A 25 11.72 15.83 14.36
C ALA A 25 10.88 15.19 13.25
N TRP A 26 9.65 14.77 13.56
CA TRP A 26 8.72 14.23 12.56
C TRP A 26 8.16 15.28 11.60
N ILE A 27 7.82 16.48 12.08
CA ILE A 27 7.44 17.60 11.20
C ILE A 27 8.58 17.92 10.23
N HIS A 28 9.82 17.89 10.71
CA HIS A 28 10.99 18.12 9.90
C HIS A 28 11.20 17.00 8.86
N ALA A 29 11.03 15.73 9.25
CA ALA A 29 11.07 14.60 8.33
C ALA A 29 9.97 14.66 7.25
N ASP A 30 8.75 15.10 7.60
CA ASP A 30 7.65 15.32 6.64
C ASP A 30 7.99 16.43 5.65
N THR A 31 8.50 17.56 6.15
CA THR A 31 8.85 18.72 5.34
C THR A 31 9.94 18.41 4.32
N LEU A 32 10.89 17.56 4.70
CA LEU A 32 12.01 17.16 3.85
C LEU A 32 11.73 15.91 3.01
N ASN A 33 10.59 15.25 3.21
CA ASN A 33 10.28 13.94 2.64
C ASN A 33 11.40 12.90 2.91
N THR A 34 12.09 13.01 4.04
CA THR A 34 13.24 12.15 4.44
C THR A 34 12.79 11.07 5.42
N TRP A 35 11.62 10.48 5.17
CA TRP A 35 11.12 9.39 5.99
C TRP A 35 12.12 8.23 5.93
N PRO A 36 12.54 7.66 7.06
CA PRO A 36 13.45 6.53 7.04
C PRO A 36 12.74 5.35 6.39
N THR A 37 13.10 5.04 5.14
CA THR A 37 12.82 3.75 4.54
C THR A 37 13.69 2.75 5.31
N THR A 38 13.04 1.93 6.14
CA THR A 38 13.60 0.71 6.74
C THR A 38 15.06 0.84 7.18
N ARG A 39 15.33 1.24 8.43
CA ARG A 39 16.63 0.88 9.02
C ARG A 39 16.66 -0.63 9.15
N ALA A 40 17.33 -1.30 8.21
CA ALA A 40 17.78 -2.67 8.44
C ALA A 40 18.57 -2.69 9.76
N PRO A 41 18.44 -3.75 10.58
CA PRO A 41 19.28 -3.91 11.75
C PRO A 41 20.73 -3.79 11.30
N LEU A 42 21.50 -2.93 11.98
CA LEU A 42 22.95 -2.93 11.80
C LEU A 42 23.44 -4.36 12.11
N PRO A 43 24.33 -4.95 11.30
CA PRO A 43 24.90 -6.24 11.64
C PRO A 43 25.61 -6.11 13.00
N PRO A 44 25.54 -7.14 13.85
CA PRO A 44 26.16 -7.09 15.16
C PRO A 44 27.65 -6.78 15.00
N GLU A 45 28.11 -5.76 15.73
CA GLU A 45 29.53 -5.43 15.81
C GLU A 45 30.31 -6.70 16.15
N SER A 46 31.21 -7.09 15.26
CA SER A 46 32.08 -8.24 15.47
C SER A 46 32.99 -7.94 16.66
N THR A 47 32.66 -8.53 17.81
CA THR A 47 33.59 -8.65 18.94
C THR A 47 34.88 -9.32 18.47
N PRO A 48 36.06 -8.81 18.84
CA PRO A 48 37.32 -9.33 18.34
C PRO A 48 37.64 -10.67 19.01
N THR A 49 37.68 -11.75 18.22
CA THR A 49 38.14 -13.06 18.69
C THR A 49 39.64 -13.01 18.93
N LEU A 50 40.03 -13.06 20.21
CA LEU A 50 41.40 -13.30 20.66
C LEU A 50 41.81 -14.74 20.34
N SER A 51 42.99 -14.87 19.75
CA SER A 51 43.73 -16.09 19.46
C SER A 51 44.26 -16.81 20.69
N ALA A 52 44.16 -18.15 20.69
CA ALA A 52 45.10 -19.11 21.29
C ALA A 52 44.82 -20.46 20.60
N ASP A 53 45.63 -20.87 19.63
CA ASP A 53 46.80 -21.77 19.77
C ASP A 53 46.58 -23.02 20.62
N ASP A 54 46.71 -24.16 19.91
CA ASP A 54 47.55 -25.32 20.20
C ASP A 54 46.90 -26.73 20.35
N CYS A 55 47.52 -27.62 19.56
CA CYS A 55 47.76 -29.06 19.76
C CYS A 55 46.76 -30.16 19.30
N ASP A 56 47.22 -30.81 18.22
CA ASP A 56 47.50 -32.25 18.06
C ASP A 56 46.38 -33.28 17.75
N ASP A 57 46.54 -33.86 16.55
CA ASP A 57 45.98 -35.12 16.01
C ASP A 57 47.03 -36.26 16.18
N PRO A 58 46.80 -37.56 15.85
CA PRO A 58 45.68 -38.52 15.99
C PRO A 58 46.25 -39.91 16.50
N PRO A 59 45.89 -41.14 16.05
CA PRO A 59 44.62 -41.78 15.60
C PRO A 59 44.30 -43.10 16.36
N LYS A 60 43.13 -43.74 16.13
CA LYS A 60 43.00 -45.24 16.04
C LYS A 60 41.62 -45.73 15.60
N GLU A 61 41.65 -46.63 14.61
CA GLU A 61 40.56 -47.52 14.18
C GLU A 61 40.25 -48.59 15.25
N THR A 62 38.97 -48.97 15.42
CA THR A 62 38.53 -50.38 15.55
C THR A 62 37.00 -50.49 15.48
N SER A 63 36.54 -51.14 14.40
CA SER A 63 35.40 -52.06 14.20
C SER A 63 34.51 -52.53 15.38
N ILE A 64 33.20 -52.64 15.15
CA ILE A 64 32.34 -53.87 15.12
C ILE A 64 30.86 -53.53 15.39
N ASP A 65 30.00 -54.08 14.54
CA ASP A 65 28.53 -54.08 14.52
C ASP A 65 27.87 -54.70 15.77
N VAL A 66 26.62 -54.31 16.12
CA VAL A 66 25.46 -55.20 16.43
C VAL A 66 24.17 -54.36 16.40
N ASP A 67 23.15 -54.89 15.70
CA ASP A 67 21.74 -54.43 15.62
C ASP A 67 21.02 -54.34 16.98
N ASP A 68 20.10 -53.39 17.15
CA ASP A 68 18.80 -53.72 17.76
C ASP A 68 17.71 -52.67 17.47
N ASP A 69 16.53 -53.20 17.12
CA ASP A 69 15.29 -52.49 16.86
C ASP A 69 14.76 -51.76 18.10
N GLN A 70 14.50 -50.45 17.99
CA GLN A 70 13.32 -49.88 18.65
C GLN A 70 12.86 -48.56 18.05
N ALA A 71 11.60 -48.56 17.65
CA ALA A 71 10.83 -47.38 17.27
C ALA A 71 10.93 -46.30 18.36
N SER A 72 11.36 -45.10 17.97
CA SER A 72 11.17 -43.89 18.74
C SER A 72 10.89 -42.74 17.79
N ILE A 73 9.64 -42.30 17.87
CA ILE A 73 9.07 -41.08 17.30
C ILE A 73 10.09 -39.95 17.45
N ALA A 74 10.45 -39.32 16.33
CA ALA A 74 11.22 -38.09 16.34
C ALA A 74 10.33 -37.00 16.95
N ASP A 75 10.43 -36.87 18.28
CA ASP A 75 9.99 -35.72 19.04
C ASP A 75 10.87 -34.56 18.62
N THR A 76 10.46 -33.90 17.53
CA THR A 76 11.00 -32.60 17.15
C THR A 76 10.25 -31.60 18.01
N THR A 77 10.65 -31.51 19.28
CA THR A 77 10.43 -30.34 20.11
C THR A 77 11.10 -29.19 19.40
N TRP A 78 10.30 -28.46 18.62
CA TRP A 78 10.61 -27.10 18.23
C TRP A 78 10.70 -26.34 19.54
N ASP A 79 11.92 -26.18 20.05
CA ASP A 79 12.21 -25.20 21.08
C ASP A 79 11.68 -23.87 20.53
N GLU A 80 10.55 -23.44 21.10
CA GLU A 80 9.99 -22.12 20.97
C GLU A 80 10.97 -21.16 21.66
N ASP A 81 12.10 -20.91 20.99
CA ASP A 81 12.85 -19.68 21.19
C ASP A 81 11.94 -18.56 20.67
N ALA A 82 11.05 -18.14 21.57
CA ALA A 82 10.38 -16.87 21.54
C ALA A 82 11.46 -15.79 21.59
N ASP A 83 12.06 -15.53 20.43
CA ASP A 83 12.56 -14.21 20.11
C ASP A 83 11.37 -13.29 20.29
N GLU A 84 11.28 -12.70 21.48
CA GLU A 84 10.57 -11.45 21.72
C GLU A 84 11.07 -10.51 20.63
N HIS A 85 10.30 -10.44 19.53
CA HIS A 85 10.51 -9.46 18.50
C HIS A 85 10.47 -8.11 19.20
N GLU A 86 11.66 -7.58 19.47
CA GLU A 86 11.89 -6.22 19.86
C GLU A 86 11.16 -5.40 18.80
N SER A 87 9.94 -4.98 19.15
CA SER A 87 8.99 -4.39 18.23
C SER A 87 9.62 -3.07 17.83
N THR A 88 10.40 -3.11 16.77
CA THR A 88 10.96 -1.92 16.15
C THR A 88 9.73 -1.19 15.65
N TYR A 89 9.21 -0.27 16.47
CA TYR A 89 8.00 0.48 16.17
C TYR A 89 8.29 1.28 14.90
N HIS A 90 7.91 0.73 13.75
CA HIS A 90 8.08 1.40 12.47
C HIS A 90 7.14 2.60 12.45
N TYR A 91 7.71 3.80 12.61
CA TYR A 91 6.98 5.06 12.55
C TYR A 91 6.79 5.46 11.07
N THR A 92 5.65 5.10 10.49
CA THR A 92 5.24 5.58 9.16
C THR A 92 4.72 7.02 9.24
N ARG A 93 4.75 7.75 8.11
CA ARG A 93 4.10 9.08 7.98
C ARG A 93 2.66 9.07 8.48
N ALA A 94 1.89 8.06 8.06
CA ALA A 94 0.51 7.86 8.51
C ALA A 94 0.43 7.69 10.04
N GLY A 95 1.33 6.88 10.62
CA GLY A 95 1.41 6.68 12.07
C GLY A 95 1.75 7.95 12.87
N ALA A 96 2.63 8.81 12.35
CA ALA A 96 2.95 10.09 13.00
C ALA A 96 1.77 11.07 12.93
N LEU A 97 1.14 11.22 11.77
CA LEU A 97 -0.04 12.09 11.58
C LEU A 97 -1.23 11.63 12.43
N TYR A 98 -1.43 10.30 12.55
CA TYR A 98 -2.46 9.73 13.40
C TYR A 98 -2.24 10.09 14.88
N ARG A 99 -1.01 9.93 15.39
CA ARG A 99 -0.68 10.32 16.77
C ARG A 99 -0.88 11.82 17.01
N CYS A 100 -0.47 12.66 16.06
CA CYS A 100 -0.72 14.09 16.12
C CYS A 100 -2.23 14.40 16.21
N ALA A 101 -3.06 13.67 15.46
CA ALA A 101 -4.52 13.84 15.48
C ALA A 101 -5.14 13.53 16.85
N LEU A 102 -4.49 12.71 17.68
CA LEU A 102 -4.97 12.32 19.01
C LEU A 102 -4.59 13.31 20.12
N VAL A 103 -3.65 14.22 19.87
CA VAL A 103 -3.15 15.16 20.89
C VAL A 103 -4.28 16.07 21.37
N SER A 104 -4.89 16.85 20.47
CA SER A 104 -5.94 17.82 20.78
C SER A 104 -6.89 18.02 19.61
N ARG A 105 -8.06 18.64 19.86
CA ARG A 105 -9.02 19.00 18.80
C ARG A 105 -8.40 19.87 17.70
N HIS A 106 -7.51 20.80 18.08
CA HIS A 106 -6.87 21.69 17.11
C HIS A 106 -5.88 20.94 16.21
N TRP A 107 -5.09 20.04 16.80
CA TRP A 107 -4.18 19.19 16.05
C TRP A 107 -4.95 18.24 15.14
N SER A 108 -5.99 17.60 15.67
CA SER A 108 -6.92 16.75 14.90
C SER A 108 -7.49 17.45 13.67
N ALA A 109 -7.99 18.68 13.83
CA ALA A 109 -8.55 19.46 12.72
C ALA A 109 -7.52 19.80 11.64
N THR A 110 -6.24 19.85 12.00
CA THR A 110 -5.14 20.19 11.09
C THR A 110 -4.55 18.95 10.42
N THR A 111 -4.40 17.85 11.15
CA THR A 111 -3.71 16.65 10.65
C THR A 111 -4.62 15.66 9.93
N LEU A 112 -5.90 15.54 10.32
CA LEU A 112 -6.82 14.63 9.64
C LEU A 112 -6.96 14.93 8.14
N PRO A 113 -7.11 16.19 7.69
CA PRO A 113 -7.14 16.48 6.27
C PRO A 113 -5.86 16.08 5.53
N VAL A 114 -4.70 16.09 6.19
CA VAL A 114 -3.42 15.66 5.60
C VAL A 114 -3.34 14.13 5.54
N LEU A 115 -3.78 13.45 6.60
CA LEU A 115 -3.79 12.00 6.71
C LEU A 115 -4.69 11.33 5.66
N TRP A 116 -5.81 11.97 5.32
CA TRP A 116 -6.81 11.45 4.39
C TRP A 116 -6.72 12.06 2.98
N ARG A 117 -5.84 13.05 2.75
CA ARG A 117 -5.72 13.74 1.45
C ARG A 117 -5.38 12.79 0.31
N ASP A 118 -4.38 11.95 0.58
CA ASP A 118 -3.73 11.06 -0.36
C ASP A 118 -3.62 9.68 0.30
N ASP A 119 -3.59 8.62 -0.51
CA ASP A 119 -3.24 7.31 0.02
C ASP A 119 -1.75 7.29 0.39
N LEU A 120 -1.45 7.11 1.67
CA LEU A 120 -0.09 7.29 2.22
C LEU A 120 0.75 6.02 2.13
N GLU A 121 0.12 4.88 1.89
CA GLU A 121 0.77 3.58 1.84
C GLU A 121 0.82 3.11 0.38
N CYS A 122 2.03 2.95 -0.15
CA CYS A 122 2.26 2.52 -1.53
C CYS A 122 2.18 0.99 -1.64
N SER A 123 1.04 0.40 -1.32
CA SER A 123 0.79 -0.99 -1.67
C SER A 123 0.38 -1.09 -3.13
N HIS A 124 0.89 -2.10 -3.84
CA HIS A 124 0.46 -2.41 -5.20
C HIS A 124 -0.65 -3.47 -5.24
N SER A 125 -1.01 -4.04 -4.08
CA SER A 125 -1.90 -5.20 -3.98
C SER A 125 -3.14 -4.94 -3.12
N SER A 126 -3.22 -3.82 -2.39
CA SER A 126 -4.34 -3.51 -1.51
C SER A 126 -5.00 -2.19 -1.84
N ASN A 127 -6.31 -2.13 -1.58
CA ASN A 127 -7.11 -0.91 -1.66
C ASN A 127 -7.18 -0.25 -0.27
N ASP A 128 -6.04 0.16 0.27
CA ASP A 128 -5.91 0.58 1.68
C ASP A 128 -6.88 1.71 2.05
N LEU A 129 -7.09 2.69 1.17
CA LEU A 129 -8.11 3.73 1.36
C LEU A 129 -9.51 3.14 1.53
N LEU A 130 -9.93 2.24 0.63
CA LEU A 130 -11.28 1.66 0.65
C LEU A 130 -11.45 0.73 1.85
N ASP A 131 -10.42 -0.06 2.18
CA ASP A 131 -10.41 -0.94 3.35
C ASP A 131 -10.49 -0.15 4.66
N ARG A 132 -9.82 1.01 4.74
CA ARG A 132 -9.94 1.92 5.89
C ARG A 132 -11.34 2.49 6.00
N LEU A 133 -11.94 2.97 4.90
CA LEU A 133 -13.29 3.55 4.91
C LEU A 133 -14.38 2.50 5.20
N ALA A 134 -14.26 1.30 4.63
CA ALA A 134 -15.22 0.22 4.81
C ALA A 134 -15.29 -0.28 6.26
N ARG A 135 -14.17 -0.22 7.00
CA ARG A 135 -14.10 -0.56 8.44
C ARG A 135 -14.76 0.47 9.35
N ILE A 136 -15.04 1.68 8.89
CA ILE A 136 -15.69 2.72 9.71
C ILE A 136 -17.18 2.42 9.76
N ALA A 137 -17.68 1.97 10.91
CA ALA A 137 -19.09 1.60 11.07
C ALA A 137 -20.06 2.78 10.87
N ASP A 138 -19.71 3.96 11.38
CA ASP A 138 -20.54 5.17 11.30
C ASP A 138 -20.48 5.81 9.88
N PRO A 139 -21.61 5.85 9.15
CA PRO A 139 -21.66 6.44 7.80
C PRO A 139 -21.28 7.93 7.78
N ALA A 140 -21.64 8.70 8.82
CA ALA A 140 -21.36 10.13 8.85
C ALA A 140 -19.85 10.40 8.97
N ARG A 141 -19.16 9.66 9.85
CA ARG A 141 -17.69 9.71 9.94
C ARG A 141 -17.02 9.22 8.66
N ARG A 142 -17.55 8.17 8.03
CA ARG A 142 -17.03 7.66 6.76
C ARG A 142 -17.09 8.73 5.68
N GLN A 143 -18.24 9.40 5.53
CA GLN A 143 -18.42 10.50 4.59
C GLN A 143 -17.54 11.71 4.92
N MET A 144 -17.37 12.04 6.20
CA MET A 144 -16.49 13.13 6.66
C MET A 144 -15.04 12.91 6.19
N TYR A 145 -14.52 11.69 6.29
CA TYR A 145 -13.17 11.38 5.82
C TYR A 145 -13.08 11.28 4.29
N ALA A 146 -14.06 10.67 3.63
CA ALA A 146 -14.12 10.61 2.17
C ALA A 146 -14.13 12.01 1.53
N ALA A 147 -14.76 12.99 2.19
CA ALA A 147 -14.76 14.40 1.77
C ALA A 147 -13.39 15.10 1.88
N MET A 148 -12.40 14.50 2.54
CA MET A 148 -11.03 15.02 2.63
C MET A 148 -10.11 14.48 1.53
N VAL A 149 -10.50 13.38 0.88
CA VAL A 149 -9.69 12.70 -0.13
C VAL A 149 -9.64 13.52 -1.41
N THR A 150 -8.42 13.83 -1.86
CA THR A 150 -8.17 14.51 -3.14
C THR A 150 -7.52 13.61 -4.17
N ARG A 151 -6.75 12.61 -3.71
CA ARG A 151 -6.11 11.61 -4.55
C ARG A 151 -6.36 10.22 -4.00
N ALA A 152 -6.65 9.27 -4.87
CA ALA A 152 -6.85 7.88 -4.49
C ALA A 152 -5.99 6.96 -5.34
N ARG A 153 -5.38 5.96 -4.69
CA ARG A 153 -4.82 4.79 -5.36
C ARG A 153 -5.86 3.67 -5.26
N LEU A 154 -6.26 3.12 -6.40
CA LEU A 154 -7.23 2.05 -6.48
C LEU A 154 -6.57 0.87 -7.17
N VAL A 155 -6.84 -0.34 -6.69
CA VAL A 155 -6.39 -1.59 -7.31
C VAL A 155 -7.62 -2.29 -7.88
N THR A 156 -7.59 -2.66 -9.15
CA THR A 156 -8.67 -3.47 -9.75
C THR A 156 -8.79 -4.78 -8.98
N ALA A 157 -10.01 -5.22 -8.69
CA ALA A 157 -10.25 -6.39 -7.87
C ALA A 157 -11.32 -7.30 -8.49
N ALA A 158 -11.32 -8.57 -8.10
CA ALA A 158 -12.36 -9.51 -8.49
C ALA A 158 -13.74 -9.07 -7.98
N GLU A 159 -14.80 -9.55 -8.65
CA GLU A 159 -16.18 -9.14 -8.38
C GLU A 159 -16.62 -9.30 -6.91
N PRO A 160 -16.29 -10.39 -6.18
CA PRO A 160 -16.68 -10.51 -4.76
C PRO A 160 -16.13 -9.39 -3.88
N VAL A 161 -14.91 -8.93 -4.16
CA VAL A 161 -14.24 -7.86 -3.42
C VAL A 161 -14.87 -6.50 -3.77
N THR A 162 -15.16 -6.25 -5.04
CA THR A 162 -15.82 -5.00 -5.44
C THR A 162 -17.27 -4.94 -4.98
N GLN A 163 -17.97 -6.06 -4.85
CA GLN A 163 -19.29 -6.13 -4.22
C GLN A 163 -19.24 -5.78 -2.72
N TYR A 164 -18.21 -6.24 -1.99
CA TYR A 164 -17.98 -5.84 -0.60
C TYR A 164 -17.83 -4.31 -0.48
N TYR A 165 -16.98 -3.69 -1.30
CA TYR A 165 -16.86 -2.23 -1.34
C TYR A 165 -18.16 -1.55 -1.77
N GLY A 166 -18.89 -2.11 -2.74
CA GLY A 166 -20.17 -1.60 -3.21
C GLY A 166 -21.26 -1.61 -2.14
N ALA A 167 -21.19 -2.54 -1.18
CA ALA A 167 -22.05 -2.55 0.00
C ALA A 167 -21.61 -1.51 1.04
N ALA A 168 -20.31 -1.47 1.37
CA ALA A 168 -19.78 -0.59 2.42
C ALA A 168 -19.75 0.90 2.01
N LEU A 169 -19.50 1.20 0.74
CA LEU A 169 -19.27 2.55 0.23
C LEU A 169 -20.42 3.06 -0.64
N ARG A 170 -21.56 2.36 -0.65
CA ARG A 170 -22.71 2.65 -1.53
C ARG A 170 -23.14 4.12 -1.53
N GLU A 171 -23.15 4.73 -0.35
CA GLU A 171 -23.63 6.10 -0.12
C GLU A 171 -22.48 7.09 0.11
N VAL A 172 -21.23 6.64 -0.07
CA VAL A 172 -20.05 7.48 0.15
C VAL A 172 -19.71 8.22 -1.12
N GLU A 173 -19.67 9.55 -1.02
CA GLU A 173 -19.25 10.44 -2.08
C GLU A 173 -17.86 10.97 -1.83
N PHE A 174 -17.10 11.18 -2.91
CA PHE A 174 -15.74 11.72 -2.88
C PHE A 174 -15.72 13.10 -3.55
N PRO A 175 -16.29 14.14 -2.92
CA PRO A 175 -16.56 15.43 -3.57
C PRO A 175 -15.29 16.20 -3.99
N ARG A 176 -14.13 15.87 -3.43
CA ARG A 176 -12.85 16.53 -3.71
C ARG A 176 -11.85 15.63 -4.45
N LEU A 177 -12.24 14.41 -4.81
CA LEU A 177 -11.36 13.48 -5.50
C LEU A 177 -11.15 13.93 -6.94
N GLU A 178 -9.93 14.39 -7.21
CA GLU A 178 -9.53 15.01 -8.49
C GLU A 178 -8.60 14.10 -9.29
N SER A 179 -7.84 13.24 -8.63
CA SER A 179 -6.84 12.36 -9.24
C SER A 179 -6.99 10.93 -8.76
N VAL A 180 -6.96 9.98 -9.68
CA VAL A 180 -6.97 8.54 -9.37
C VAL A 180 -5.78 7.87 -10.05
N THR A 181 -5.03 7.08 -9.29
CA THR A 181 -4.09 6.10 -9.84
C THR A 181 -4.72 4.72 -9.76
N LEU A 182 -5.04 4.13 -10.90
CA LEU A 182 -5.63 2.80 -11.04
C LEU A 182 -4.54 1.77 -11.34
N VAL A 183 -4.29 0.88 -10.40
CA VAL A 183 -3.37 -0.26 -10.51
C VAL A 183 -4.13 -1.46 -11.04
N CYS A 184 -3.61 -2.04 -12.11
CA CYS A 184 -4.19 -3.20 -12.77
C CYS A 184 -3.15 -4.34 -12.71
N PRO A 185 -3.09 -5.13 -11.63
CA PRO A 185 -2.13 -6.24 -11.52
C PRO A 185 -2.42 -7.41 -12.47
N GLY A 186 -3.51 -7.34 -13.24
CA GLY A 186 -3.99 -8.44 -14.07
C GLY A 186 -4.65 -9.55 -13.24
N ALA A 187 -5.54 -10.30 -13.87
CA ALA A 187 -6.32 -11.36 -13.23
C ALA A 187 -5.51 -12.62 -12.89
N GLY A 188 -4.24 -12.70 -13.31
CA GLY A 188 -3.40 -13.90 -13.09
C GLY A 188 -3.97 -15.18 -13.72
N GLY A 189 -4.92 -15.08 -14.66
CA GLY A 189 -5.66 -16.21 -15.22
C GLY A 189 -6.98 -16.55 -14.50
N GLY A 190 -7.36 -15.79 -13.47
CA GLY A 190 -8.67 -15.85 -12.81
C GLY A 190 -9.74 -14.97 -13.46
N GLU A 191 -10.76 -14.62 -12.68
CA GLU A 191 -11.87 -13.75 -13.11
C GLU A 191 -11.39 -12.34 -13.48
N LEU A 192 -12.10 -11.69 -14.41
CA LEU A 192 -11.79 -10.33 -14.82
C LEU A 192 -11.86 -9.39 -13.60
N SER A 193 -10.81 -8.59 -13.42
CA SER A 193 -10.78 -7.57 -12.39
C SER A 193 -11.55 -6.34 -12.85
N CYS A 194 -12.33 -5.74 -11.94
CA CYS A 194 -13.10 -4.53 -12.20
C CYS A 194 -12.63 -3.36 -11.34
N VAL A 195 -12.98 -2.16 -11.78
CA VAL A 195 -12.65 -0.92 -11.07
C VAL A 195 -13.50 -0.85 -9.79
N PRO A 196 -12.90 -0.61 -8.61
CA PRO A 196 -13.66 -0.46 -7.38
C PRO A 196 -14.75 0.62 -7.50
N PRO A 197 -15.92 0.44 -6.86
CA PRO A 197 -17.09 1.30 -7.06
C PRO A 197 -16.96 2.64 -6.31
N VAL A 198 -16.05 3.49 -6.77
CA VAL A 198 -15.79 4.83 -6.23
C VAL A 198 -16.60 5.87 -6.98
N ARG A 199 -17.34 6.72 -6.26
CA ARG A 199 -18.12 7.82 -6.83
C ARG A 199 -17.26 9.07 -7.02
N GLY A 200 -16.34 9.00 -7.98
CA GLY A 200 -15.36 10.04 -8.30
C GLY A 200 -15.83 10.99 -9.41
N GLY A 201 -17.00 11.60 -9.29
CA GLY A 201 -17.55 12.47 -10.35
C GLY A 201 -16.69 13.69 -10.70
N GLN A 202 -15.76 14.09 -9.84
CA GLN A 202 -14.84 15.22 -10.04
C GLN A 202 -13.44 14.80 -10.51
N VAL A 203 -13.21 13.50 -10.76
CA VAL A 203 -11.90 13.00 -11.19
C VAL A 203 -11.57 13.56 -12.58
N ARG A 204 -10.47 14.31 -12.66
CA ARG A 204 -9.95 14.93 -13.89
C ARG A 204 -8.70 14.23 -14.40
N VAL A 205 -7.94 13.61 -13.51
CA VAL A 205 -6.69 12.92 -13.84
C VAL A 205 -6.83 11.44 -13.49
N LEU A 206 -6.60 10.59 -14.49
CA LEU A 206 -6.52 9.15 -14.33
C LEU A 206 -5.15 8.66 -14.77
N GLU A 207 -4.40 8.10 -13.83
CA GLU A 207 -3.15 7.41 -14.10
C GLU A 207 -3.39 5.91 -14.04
N ILE A 208 -2.99 5.18 -15.06
CA ILE A 208 -3.17 3.73 -15.15
C ILE A 208 -1.80 3.08 -15.00
N ASP A 209 -1.65 2.26 -13.97
CA ASP A 209 -0.48 1.43 -13.70
C ASP A 209 -0.82 -0.02 -14.11
N PRO A 210 -0.48 -0.43 -15.34
CA PRO A 210 -0.79 -1.77 -15.85
C PRO A 210 0.09 -2.88 -15.28
N ARG A 211 1.04 -2.54 -14.39
CA ARG A 211 2.00 -3.47 -13.79
C ARG A 211 2.76 -4.29 -14.85
N PHE A 212 3.83 -3.72 -15.41
CA PHE A 212 4.74 -4.48 -16.27
C PHE A 212 5.90 -5.04 -15.44
N GLU A 213 6.20 -6.31 -15.63
CA GLU A 213 7.39 -6.95 -15.06
C GLU A 213 8.41 -7.14 -16.18
N SER A 214 9.69 -6.83 -15.94
CA SER A 214 10.73 -6.90 -16.98
C SER A 214 11.53 -8.21 -16.97
N TRP A 215 11.24 -9.13 -16.05
CA TRP A 215 12.02 -10.35 -15.85
C TRP A 215 11.15 -11.58 -15.49
N PRO A 216 10.61 -12.31 -16.49
CA PRO A 216 10.64 -11.98 -17.92
C PRO A 216 9.77 -10.76 -18.22
N ASP A 217 9.97 -10.13 -19.39
CA ASP A 217 9.01 -9.13 -19.90
C ASP A 217 7.60 -9.75 -19.77
N THR A 218 6.70 -9.07 -19.06
CA THR A 218 5.38 -9.60 -18.73
C THR A 218 4.40 -8.45 -18.68
N TYR A 219 3.44 -8.49 -19.60
CA TYR A 219 2.30 -7.59 -19.62
C TYR A 219 1.20 -8.23 -18.78
N CYS A 220 1.07 -7.82 -17.51
CA CYS A 220 0.16 -8.47 -16.57
C CYS A 220 -1.31 -8.36 -16.99
N VAL A 221 -1.72 -7.21 -17.56
CA VAL A 221 -3.09 -7.00 -18.05
C VAL A 221 -3.24 -7.54 -19.47
N ARG A 222 -4.14 -8.50 -19.66
CA ARG A 222 -4.42 -9.14 -20.95
C ARG A 222 -5.41 -8.33 -21.79
N HIS A 223 -5.48 -8.62 -23.08
CA HIS A 223 -6.38 -7.94 -24.02
C HIS A 223 -7.86 -7.94 -23.61
N ALA A 224 -8.37 -9.07 -23.12
CA ALA A 224 -9.76 -9.17 -22.66
C ALA A 224 -10.03 -8.25 -21.45
N GLU A 225 -9.03 -8.10 -20.57
CA GLU A 225 -9.09 -7.21 -19.41
C GLU A 225 -9.02 -5.76 -19.85
N TRP A 226 -8.14 -5.40 -20.79
CA TRP A 226 -8.11 -4.06 -21.36
C TRP A 226 -9.43 -3.65 -21.99
N LYS A 227 -10.06 -4.57 -22.73
CA LYS A 227 -11.39 -4.33 -23.31
C LYS A 227 -12.42 -4.02 -22.21
N ALA A 228 -12.46 -4.83 -21.15
CA ALA A 228 -13.38 -4.63 -20.04
C ALA A 228 -13.10 -3.31 -19.29
N LEU A 229 -11.83 -3.01 -19.00
CA LEU A 229 -11.42 -1.78 -18.33
C LEU A 229 -11.75 -0.53 -19.16
N PHE A 230 -11.50 -0.54 -20.47
CA PHE A 230 -11.83 0.58 -21.36
C PHE A 230 -13.34 0.76 -21.56
N GLU A 231 -14.14 -0.28 -21.32
CA GLU A 231 -15.59 -0.16 -21.27
C GLU A 231 -16.08 0.43 -19.92
N GLU A 232 -15.45 0.05 -18.80
CA GLU A 232 -15.83 0.46 -17.46
C GLU A 232 -15.36 1.87 -17.08
N ILE A 233 -14.10 2.22 -17.36
CA ILE A 233 -13.46 3.48 -16.95
C ILE A 233 -14.30 4.72 -17.32
N PRO A 234 -14.81 4.87 -18.57
CA PRO A 234 -15.62 6.03 -18.93
C PRO A 234 -16.92 6.16 -18.13
N THR A 235 -17.45 5.04 -17.63
CA THR A 235 -18.65 5.02 -16.79
C THR A 235 -18.33 5.43 -15.35
N ARG A 236 -17.15 5.04 -14.84
CA ARG A 236 -16.70 5.35 -13.47
C ARG A 236 -16.17 6.77 -13.32
N PHE A 237 -15.45 7.24 -14.32
CA PHE A 237 -14.76 8.53 -14.33
C PHE A 237 -15.11 9.33 -15.60
N PRO A 238 -16.37 9.76 -15.75
CA PRO A 238 -16.86 10.36 -16.99
C PRO A 238 -16.24 11.73 -17.33
N ASN A 239 -15.69 12.42 -16.33
CA ASN A 239 -15.16 13.78 -16.45
C ASN A 239 -13.63 13.85 -16.53
N VAL A 240 -12.96 12.72 -16.84
CA VAL A 240 -11.50 12.67 -16.95
C VAL A 240 -11.03 13.51 -18.12
N GLU A 241 -10.10 14.42 -17.85
CA GLU A 241 -9.47 15.29 -18.84
C GLU A 241 -8.09 14.80 -19.26
N THR A 242 -7.39 14.08 -18.38
CA THR A 242 -6.06 13.55 -18.63
C THR A 242 -6.00 12.08 -18.26
N VAL A 243 -5.60 11.24 -19.21
CA VAL A 243 -5.23 9.84 -18.96
C VAL A 243 -3.73 9.67 -19.23
N ALA A 244 -3.02 8.99 -18.33
CA ALA A 244 -1.62 8.62 -18.53
C ALA A 244 -1.38 7.16 -18.13
N PHE A 245 -0.52 6.47 -18.87
CA PHE A 245 -0.03 5.15 -18.49
C PHE A 245 1.30 5.29 -17.78
N LEU A 246 1.39 4.80 -16.54
CA LEU A 246 2.58 4.90 -15.69
C LEU A 246 3.61 3.81 -16.00
N ASP A 247 3.18 2.76 -16.68
CA ASP A 247 4.02 1.62 -17.02
C ASP A 247 3.64 1.05 -18.40
N ARG A 248 4.39 0.05 -18.87
CA ARG A 248 4.21 -0.53 -20.20
C ARG A 248 2.87 -1.28 -20.29
N ALA A 249 2.11 -0.98 -21.33
CA ALA A 249 0.87 -1.69 -21.65
C ALA A 249 0.89 -2.21 -23.07
N ARG A 250 0.23 -3.35 -23.30
CA ARG A 250 -0.02 -3.91 -24.62
C ARG A 250 -1.52 -4.03 -24.82
N VAL A 251 -2.04 -3.37 -25.86
CA VAL A 251 -3.48 -3.34 -26.18
C VAL A 251 -3.70 -3.68 -27.66
N PHE A 252 -4.94 -3.96 -28.05
CA PHE A 252 -5.28 -4.18 -29.45
C PHE A 252 -5.15 -2.89 -30.29
N PRO A 253 -4.86 -3.00 -31.60
CA PRO A 253 -4.91 -1.86 -32.50
C PRO A 253 -6.23 -1.11 -32.44
N GLY A 254 -6.15 0.22 -32.37
CA GLY A 254 -7.30 1.10 -32.26
C GLY A 254 -8.08 0.98 -30.95
N ALA A 255 -7.56 0.27 -29.93
CA ALA A 255 -8.19 0.23 -28.62
C ALA A 255 -8.09 1.59 -27.92
N LEU A 256 -6.94 2.28 -28.04
CA LEU A 256 -6.74 3.59 -27.43
C LEU A 256 -7.63 4.67 -28.06
N GLU A 257 -7.84 4.59 -29.37
CA GLU A 257 -8.71 5.52 -30.11
C GLU A 257 -10.16 5.38 -29.66
N ARG A 258 -10.69 4.14 -29.67
CA ARG A 258 -12.05 3.84 -29.18
C ARG A 258 -12.23 4.21 -27.71
N PHE A 259 -11.19 4.02 -26.89
CA PHE A 259 -11.21 4.42 -25.49
C PHE A 259 -11.27 5.94 -25.34
N ALA A 260 -10.46 6.67 -26.11
CA ALA A 260 -10.46 8.14 -26.12
C ALA A 260 -11.80 8.72 -26.57
N GLU A 261 -12.42 8.16 -27.62
CA GLU A 261 -13.73 8.59 -28.12
C GLU A 261 -14.86 8.48 -27.08
N ARG A 262 -14.75 7.54 -26.13
CA ARG A 262 -15.72 7.36 -25.05
C ARG A 262 -15.54 8.35 -23.90
N LEU A 263 -14.39 9.02 -23.81
CA LEU A 263 -14.08 10.00 -22.77
C LEU A 263 -14.35 11.41 -23.29
N SER A 264 -15.60 11.85 -23.18
CA SER A 264 -16.06 13.13 -23.76
C SER A 264 -15.30 14.38 -23.26
N ALA A 265 -14.72 14.33 -22.06
CA ALA A 265 -13.96 15.43 -21.46
C ALA A 265 -12.44 15.36 -21.72
N LEU A 266 -11.97 14.32 -22.41
CA LEU A 266 -10.54 14.03 -22.58
C LEU A 266 -9.84 15.11 -23.41
N LYS A 267 -8.79 15.69 -22.83
CA LYS A 267 -7.91 16.68 -23.46
C LYS A 267 -6.54 16.10 -23.77
N ARG A 268 -6.07 15.15 -22.96
CA ARG A 268 -4.74 14.56 -23.09
C ARG A 268 -4.78 13.05 -22.81
N LEU A 269 -4.24 12.28 -23.75
CA LEU A 269 -3.95 10.85 -23.60
C LEU A 269 -2.44 10.62 -23.77
N ASP A 270 -1.75 10.28 -22.68
CA ASP A 270 -0.34 9.93 -22.71
C ASP A 270 -0.15 8.43 -22.96
N ARG A 271 0.22 8.10 -24.20
CA ARG A 271 0.38 6.71 -24.69
C ARG A 271 1.84 6.30 -24.91
N ARG A 272 2.81 7.04 -24.34
CA ARG A 272 4.25 6.82 -24.57
C ARG A 272 4.74 5.41 -24.20
N LEU A 273 4.09 4.79 -23.22
CA LEU A 273 4.42 3.45 -22.74
C LEU A 273 3.48 2.36 -23.27
N VAL A 274 2.57 2.69 -24.18
CA VAL A 274 1.58 1.75 -24.70
C VAL A 274 1.96 1.32 -26.11
N ILE A 275 1.99 0.00 -26.33
CA ILE A 275 2.13 -0.60 -27.65
C ILE A 275 0.81 -1.21 -28.10
N GLU A 276 0.43 -0.97 -29.35
CA GLU A 276 -0.72 -1.64 -29.97
C GLU A 276 -0.23 -2.79 -30.84
N ASN A 277 -0.71 -4.02 -30.59
CA ASN A 277 -0.34 -5.21 -31.35
C ASN A 277 -1.51 -6.22 -31.44
N GLU A 278 -1.62 -6.92 -32.56
CA GLU A 278 -2.56 -8.01 -32.83
C GLU A 278 -2.20 -9.30 -32.06
N ASP A 279 -0.95 -9.46 -31.61
CA ASP A 279 -0.53 -10.69 -30.93
C ASP A 279 -1.25 -10.88 -29.58
N ILE A 280 -2.12 -11.89 -29.56
CA ILE A 280 -2.83 -12.40 -28.39
C ILE A 280 -2.04 -13.50 -27.67
N TYR A 281 -0.97 -14.00 -28.29
CA TYR A 281 -0.25 -15.22 -27.88
C TYR A 281 1.23 -15.04 -27.60
N SER A 282 1.80 -13.84 -27.75
CA SER A 282 3.17 -13.64 -27.28
C SER A 282 3.17 -13.82 -25.77
N PRO A 283 3.85 -14.84 -25.21
CA PRO A 283 4.27 -14.74 -23.83
C PRO A 283 5.06 -13.44 -23.73
N GLY A 284 4.90 -12.74 -22.61
CA GLY A 284 5.49 -11.42 -22.43
C GLY A 284 6.95 -11.35 -22.87
#